data_AF-A0A925IJR2-F1
#
_entry.id   AF-A0A925IJR2-F1
#
_cell.length_a   1.000
_cell.length_b   1.000
_cell.length_c   1.000
_cell.angle_alpha   90.00
_cell.angle_beta   90.00
_cell.angle_gamma   90.00
#
_symmetry.space_group_name_H-M   'P 1'
#
loop_
_entity.id
_entity.type
_entity.pdbx_description
1 polymer ?
#
loop_
_entity_poly.entity_id
_entity_poly.type
_entity_poly.pdbx_seq_one_letter_code
_entity_poly.pdbx_strand_id
1 'polypeptide(L)'
;MTNKIFETSSLVAKNNAERTQRILFAALSGFLVGTIASLVSALINLWLYPDLPIYVEWSSLFVSWLLWSVLGGFLAGLAALSSEGWMSILLSAFSMAATILIINFVQGIDSIFLNLLVLLGLALPFTAIMTPLAYIFFWLARRFVHALYENGWARRKVFLVNFVIIIVLGLIPGIYGKMNPKAEQAVYIIHGILQDASRASSPDEYQTPLLKTEGFPEHADQPYTLSQVPSVYSTVGIDVTAHYEDDYTVLCTVVIYPGSDPSIIPCKGKAP
;
A
#
# COMPACT_ATOMS: atom_id res chain seq x y z
N MET A 1 -10.20 50.44 31.97
CA MET A 1 -10.48 49.87 30.62
C MET A 1 -9.41 48.87 30.16
N THR A 2 -8.54 48.36 31.04
CA THR A 2 -7.38 47.51 30.68
C THR A 2 -7.62 45.99 30.76
N ASN A 3 -8.75 45.51 31.29
CA ASN A 3 -8.99 44.07 31.47
C ASN A 3 -9.47 43.32 30.21
N LYS A 4 -10.08 43.97 29.22
CA LYS A 4 -10.61 43.27 28.03
C LYS A 4 -9.53 42.76 27.07
N ILE A 5 -8.33 43.34 27.08
CA ILE A 5 -7.24 42.96 26.16
C ILE A 5 -6.53 41.67 26.62
N PHE A 6 -6.51 41.39 27.93
CA PHE A 6 -5.91 40.16 28.47
C PHE A 6 -6.84 38.94 28.35
N GLU A 7 -8.16 39.13 28.39
CA GLU A 7 -9.11 38.04 28.18
C GLU A 7 -9.08 37.51 26.73
N THR A 8 -8.97 38.38 25.73
CA THR A 8 -8.94 37.95 24.33
C THR A 8 -7.67 37.18 23.97
N SER A 9 -6.50 37.56 24.52
CA SER A 9 -5.25 36.84 24.26
C SER A 9 -5.23 35.43 24.85
N SER A 10 -5.80 35.25 26.05
CA SER A 10 -5.88 33.94 26.72
C SER A 10 -6.83 32.96 26.00
N LEU A 11 -7.95 33.45 25.47
CA LEU A 11 -8.91 32.64 24.71
C LEU A 11 -8.34 32.22 23.35
N VAL A 12 -7.63 33.11 22.67
CA VAL A 12 -6.94 32.81 21.40
C VAL A 12 -5.84 31.76 21.61
N ALA A 13 -5.04 31.89 22.67
CA ALA A 13 -3.99 30.91 22.98
C ALA A 13 -4.55 29.51 23.29
N LYS A 14 -5.64 29.44 24.07
CA LYS A 14 -6.32 28.17 24.38
C LYS A 14 -6.86 27.49 23.11
N ASN A 15 -7.47 28.28 22.21
CA ASN A 15 -7.99 27.77 20.93
C ASN A 15 -6.86 27.22 20.03
N ASN A 16 -5.69 27.88 20.02
CA ASN A 16 -4.53 27.45 19.25
C ASN A 16 -3.92 26.14 19.78
N ALA A 17 -3.76 26.01 21.10
CA ALA A 17 -3.22 24.78 21.70
C ALA A 17 -4.12 23.56 21.44
N GLU A 18 -5.44 23.72 21.60
CA GLU A 18 -6.40 22.67 21.30
C GLU A 18 -6.37 22.30 19.82
N ARG A 19 -6.32 23.30 18.93
CA ARG A 19 -6.19 23.09 17.49
C ARG A 19 -4.95 22.26 17.15
N THR A 20 -3.79 22.60 17.69
CA THR A 20 -2.53 21.87 17.47
C THR A 20 -2.63 20.42 17.95
N GLN A 21 -3.24 20.19 19.12
CA GLN A 21 -3.47 18.83 19.63
C GLN A 21 -4.37 18.01 18.72
N ARG A 22 -5.48 18.59 18.22
CA ARG A 22 -6.37 17.90 17.26
C ARG A 22 -5.62 17.50 16.00
N ILE A 23 -4.85 18.43 15.42
CA ILE A 23 -4.05 18.16 14.21
C ILE A 23 -3.04 17.05 14.48
N LEU A 24 -2.32 17.10 15.60
CA LEU A 24 -1.32 16.11 15.96
C LEU A 24 -1.93 14.72 16.14
N PHE A 25 -3.06 14.59 16.84
CA PHE A 25 -3.73 13.29 17.02
C PHE A 25 -4.30 12.74 15.72
N ALA A 26 -4.85 13.61 14.85
CA ALA A 26 -5.29 13.20 13.54
C ALA A 26 -4.11 12.69 12.70
N ALA A 27 -3.00 13.43 12.70
CA ALA A 27 -1.79 13.07 11.95
C ALA A 27 -1.16 11.78 12.46
N LEU A 28 -1.09 11.58 13.78
CA LEU A 28 -0.61 10.32 14.34
C LEU A 28 -1.52 9.14 13.96
N SER A 29 -2.84 9.36 13.98
CA SER A 29 -3.81 8.34 13.56
C SER A 29 -3.64 7.97 12.10
N GLY A 30 -3.52 8.96 11.21
CA GLY A 30 -3.28 8.74 9.78
C GLY A 30 -1.95 8.05 9.50
N PHE A 31 -0.89 8.41 10.24
CA PHE A 31 0.41 7.75 10.16
C PHE A 31 0.33 6.28 10.53
N LEU A 32 -0.35 5.95 11.63
CA LEU A 32 -0.54 4.57 12.06
C LEU A 32 -1.41 3.77 11.07
N VAL A 33 -2.48 4.36 10.53
CA VAL A 33 -3.29 3.73 9.47
C VAL A 33 -2.42 3.42 8.25
N GLY A 34 -1.61 4.38 7.79
CA GLY A 34 -0.68 4.18 6.67
C GLY A 34 0.36 3.10 6.96
N THR A 35 0.93 3.08 8.17
CA THR A 35 1.87 2.05 8.60
C THR A 35 1.25 0.66 8.55
N ILE A 36 0.07 0.49 9.14
CA ILE A 36 -0.63 -0.80 9.15
C ILE A 36 -0.98 -1.23 7.72
N ALA A 37 -1.51 -0.31 6.91
CA ALA A 37 -1.87 -0.60 5.52
C ALA A 37 -0.66 -1.06 4.70
N SER A 38 0.48 -0.36 4.78
CA SER A 38 1.69 -0.72 4.03
C SER A 38 2.30 -2.05 4.50
N LEU A 39 2.39 -2.27 5.82
CA LEU A 39 2.94 -3.52 6.35
C LEU A 39 2.07 -4.72 6.03
N VAL A 40 0.75 -4.60 6.18
CA VAL A 40 -0.20 -5.66 5.83
C VAL A 40 -0.14 -5.94 4.33
N SER A 41 -0.16 -4.90 3.50
CA SER A 41 -0.05 -5.05 2.03
C SER A 41 1.22 -5.80 1.61
N ALA A 42 2.36 -5.49 2.24
CA ALA A 42 3.63 -6.14 1.93
C ALA A 42 3.72 -7.58 2.43
N LEU A 43 3.15 -7.87 3.61
CA LEU A 43 3.33 -9.16 4.29
C LEU A 43 2.17 -10.13 4.08
N ILE A 44 1.00 -9.68 3.62
CA ILE A 44 -0.20 -10.52 3.52
C ILE A 44 0.04 -11.76 2.64
N ASN A 45 0.82 -11.64 1.58
CA ASN A 45 1.11 -12.76 0.69
C ASN A 45 2.03 -13.81 1.37
N LEU A 46 3.00 -13.37 2.18
CA LEU A 46 3.85 -14.27 2.97
C LEU A 46 3.03 -15.08 3.99
N TRP A 47 1.96 -14.49 4.54
CA TRP A 47 1.09 -15.15 5.51
C TRP A 47 0.07 -16.09 4.86
N LEU A 48 -0.46 -15.71 3.70
CA LEU A 48 -1.49 -16.49 3.01
C LEU A 48 -0.93 -17.68 2.22
N TYR A 49 0.32 -17.60 1.76
CA TYR A 49 0.95 -18.61 0.90
C TYR A 49 2.26 -19.11 1.51
N PRO A 50 2.21 -19.84 2.66
CA PRO A 50 3.41 -20.27 3.39
C PRO A 50 4.23 -21.33 2.65
N ASP A 51 3.68 -21.95 1.62
CA ASP A 51 4.29 -22.94 0.74
C ASP A 51 5.08 -22.32 -0.42
N LEU A 52 4.87 -21.03 -0.70
CA LEU A 52 5.60 -20.30 -1.74
C LEU A 52 6.76 -19.51 -1.12
N PRO A 53 7.99 -19.60 -1.68
CA PRO A 53 9.12 -18.82 -1.18
C PRO A 53 9.00 -17.37 -1.68
N ILE A 54 8.16 -16.53 -1.08
CA ILE A 54 7.90 -15.17 -1.57
C ILE A 54 9.06 -14.23 -1.24
N TYR A 55 9.56 -13.52 -2.26
CA TYR A 55 10.57 -12.48 -2.11
C TYR A 55 9.96 -11.19 -1.55
N VAL A 56 10.64 -10.58 -0.57
CA VAL A 56 10.28 -9.28 -0.01
C VAL A 56 11.43 -8.31 -0.23
N GLU A 57 11.20 -7.32 -1.10
CA GLU A 57 12.17 -6.25 -1.32
C GLU A 57 12.09 -5.21 -0.19
N TRP A 58 12.93 -5.38 0.84
CA TRP A 58 12.89 -4.55 2.06
C TRP A 58 13.10 -3.06 1.81
N SER A 59 13.94 -2.70 0.83
CA SER A 59 14.17 -1.30 0.43
C SER A 59 12.88 -0.66 -0.10
N SER A 60 12.22 -1.32 -1.06
CA SER A 60 10.94 -0.89 -1.63
C SER A 60 9.84 -0.85 -0.57
N LEU A 61 9.78 -1.85 0.32
CA LEU A 61 8.87 -1.87 1.46
C LEU A 61 9.07 -0.64 2.36
N PHE A 62 10.31 -0.34 2.75
CA PHE A 62 10.62 0.80 3.61
C PHE A 62 10.23 2.14 2.96
N VAL A 63 10.55 2.32 1.68
CA VAL A 63 10.17 3.54 0.93
C VAL A 63 8.66 3.68 0.85
N SER A 64 7.96 2.60 0.51
CA SER A 64 6.49 2.58 0.43
C SER A 64 5.85 2.85 1.80
N TRP A 65 6.32 2.17 2.86
CA TRP A 65 5.88 2.39 4.24
C TRP A 65 6.04 3.84 4.67
N LEU A 66 7.22 4.42 4.46
CA LEU A 66 7.50 5.79 4.84
C LEU A 66 6.60 6.76 4.08
N LEU A 67 6.50 6.59 2.75
CA LEU A 67 5.68 7.43 1.88
C LEU A 67 4.21 7.42 2.32
N TRP A 68 3.61 6.24 2.44
CA TRP A 68 2.19 6.10 2.78
C TRP A 68 1.87 6.49 4.22
N SER A 69 2.78 6.24 5.17
CA SER A 69 2.59 6.65 6.57
C SER A 69 2.67 8.17 6.72
N VAL A 70 3.68 8.81 6.11
CA VAL A 70 3.82 10.28 6.16
C VAL A 70 2.64 10.95 5.45
N LEU A 71 2.28 10.47 4.27
CA LEU A 71 1.15 11.00 3.51
C LEU A 71 -0.18 10.81 4.27
N GLY A 72 -0.41 9.63 4.84
CA GLY A 72 -1.58 9.34 5.68
C GLY A 72 -1.67 10.30 6.86
N GLY A 73 -0.55 10.55 7.54
CA GLY A 73 -0.49 11.50 8.65
C GLY A 73 -0.75 12.94 8.20
N PHE A 74 -0.18 13.38 7.10
CA PHE A 74 -0.44 14.71 6.55
C PHE A 74 -1.92 14.91 6.20
N LEU A 75 -2.51 13.97 5.45
CA LEU A 75 -3.90 14.04 5.00
C LEU A 75 -4.89 13.97 6.15
N ALA A 76 -4.65 13.10 7.14
CA ALA A 76 -5.47 13.05 8.36
C ALA A 76 -5.32 14.33 9.21
N GLY A 77 -4.11 14.88 9.30
CA GLY A 77 -3.84 16.18 9.93
C GLY A 77 -4.67 17.31 9.32
N LEU A 78 -4.77 17.36 7.99
CA LEU A 78 -5.62 18.32 7.27
C LEU A 78 -7.09 18.21 7.66
N ALA A 79 -7.61 17.00 7.94
CA ALA A 79 -9.00 16.81 8.34
C ALA A 79 -9.35 17.52 9.65
N ALA A 80 -8.36 17.68 10.55
CA ALA A 80 -8.50 18.32 11.86
C ALA A 80 -8.06 19.80 11.89
N LEU A 81 -7.78 20.40 10.72
CA LEU A 81 -7.23 21.76 10.63
C LEU A 81 -8.20 22.85 11.13
N SER A 82 -9.51 22.70 10.92
CA SER A 82 -10.55 23.69 11.27
C SER A 82 -11.36 23.26 12.49
N SER A 83 -11.81 24.23 13.29
CA SER A 83 -12.74 24.01 14.41
C SER A 83 -14.16 23.68 13.95
N GLU A 84 -14.60 24.30 12.84
CA GLU A 84 -15.96 24.14 12.27
C GLU A 84 -16.13 22.81 11.51
N GLY A 85 -15.05 22.07 11.27
CA GLY A 85 -15.03 20.68 10.81
C GLY A 85 -15.31 20.46 9.32
N TRP A 86 -16.38 21.02 8.78
CA TRP A 86 -16.83 20.67 7.42
C TRP A 86 -15.83 21.08 6.32
N MET A 87 -15.25 22.29 6.40
CA MET A 87 -14.22 22.74 5.45
C MET A 87 -12.95 21.89 5.49
N SER A 88 -12.50 21.50 6.69
CA SER A 88 -11.27 20.70 6.82
C SER A 88 -11.48 19.25 6.39
N ILE A 89 -12.68 18.69 6.62
CA ILE A 89 -13.06 17.37 6.11
C ILE A 89 -13.07 17.37 4.59
N LEU A 90 -13.74 18.35 3.94
CA LEU A 90 -13.80 18.43 2.48
C LEU A 90 -12.42 18.67 1.86
N LEU A 91 -11.61 19.55 2.46
CA LEU A 91 -10.24 19.80 2.00
C LEU A 91 -9.39 18.52 2.08
N SER A 92 -9.44 17.80 3.21
CA SER A 92 -8.72 16.54 3.39
C SER A 92 -9.19 15.47 2.41
N ALA A 93 -10.50 15.31 2.22
CA ALA A 93 -11.07 14.35 1.28
C ALA A 93 -10.66 14.66 -0.17
N PHE A 94 -10.67 15.95 -0.55
CA PHE A 94 -10.21 16.38 -1.87
C PHE A 94 -8.71 16.13 -2.04
N SER A 95 -7.89 16.43 -1.03
CA SER A 95 -6.45 16.14 -1.06
C SER A 95 -6.17 14.64 -1.17
N MET A 96 -6.89 13.78 -0.42
CA MET A 96 -6.80 12.31 -0.55
C MET A 96 -7.12 11.85 -1.96
N ALA A 97 -8.25 12.31 -2.52
CA ALA A 97 -8.67 11.98 -3.88
C ALA A 97 -7.63 12.42 -4.91
N ALA A 98 -7.16 13.67 -4.82
CA ALA A 98 -6.13 14.21 -5.71
C ALA A 98 -4.83 13.40 -5.64
N THR A 99 -4.37 13.03 -4.43
CA THR A 99 -3.15 12.23 -4.30
C THR A 99 -3.29 10.85 -4.93
N ILE A 100 -4.40 10.15 -4.71
CA ILE A 100 -4.64 8.84 -5.33
C ILE A 100 -4.67 8.97 -6.85
N LEU A 101 -5.35 9.97 -7.39
CA LEU A 101 -5.40 10.19 -8.84
C LEU A 101 -4.01 10.49 -9.39
N ILE A 102 -3.25 11.40 -8.77
CA ILE A 102 -1.88 11.72 -9.21
C ILE A 102 -1.00 10.46 -9.25
N ILE A 103 -1.02 9.64 -8.20
CA ILE A 103 -0.22 8.41 -8.14
C ILE A 103 -0.60 7.44 -9.27
N ASN A 104 -1.88 7.29 -9.58
CA ASN A 104 -2.34 6.42 -10.67
C ASN A 104 -2.02 7.00 -12.07
N PHE A 105 -2.09 8.32 -12.25
CA PHE A 105 -1.85 8.94 -13.56
C PHE A 105 -0.38 9.08 -13.93
N VAL A 106 0.52 9.22 -12.95
CA VAL A 106 1.98 9.27 -13.20
C VAL A 106 2.48 8.02 -13.91
N GLN A 107 1.76 6.90 -13.86
CA GLN A 107 2.13 5.65 -14.50
C GLN A 107 1.61 5.49 -15.94
N GLY A 108 0.75 6.40 -16.44
CA GLY A 108 -0.24 5.99 -17.46
C GLY A 108 -0.22 6.60 -18.86
N ILE A 109 0.11 7.88 -19.11
CA ILE A 109 -0.29 8.52 -20.39
C ILE A 109 0.64 9.68 -20.81
N ASP A 110 1.01 9.71 -22.10
CA ASP A 110 1.88 10.71 -22.75
C ASP A 110 1.29 12.14 -22.87
N SER A 111 0.00 12.35 -22.58
CA SER A 111 -0.69 13.63 -22.76
C SER A 111 -1.16 14.26 -21.43
N ILE A 112 -0.43 15.28 -20.98
CA ILE A 112 -0.70 16.04 -19.74
C ILE A 112 -2.12 16.63 -19.74
N PHE A 113 -2.60 17.12 -20.89
CA PHE A 113 -3.91 17.78 -20.98
C PHE A 113 -5.07 16.80 -20.74
N LEU A 114 -5.00 15.60 -21.35
CA LEU A 114 -6.02 14.58 -21.18
C LEU A 114 -6.04 14.07 -19.73
N ASN A 115 -4.85 13.91 -19.11
CA ASN A 115 -4.73 13.55 -17.70
C ASN A 115 -5.38 14.57 -16.78
N LEU A 116 -5.21 15.87 -17.04
CA LEU A 116 -5.81 16.92 -16.23
C LEU A 116 -7.34 16.91 -16.35
N LEU A 117 -7.89 16.68 -17.54
CA LEU A 117 -9.33 16.61 -17.78
C LEU A 117 -9.94 15.39 -17.06
N VAL A 118 -9.31 14.22 -17.15
CA VAL A 118 -9.77 13.01 -16.45
C VAL A 118 -9.63 13.18 -14.94
N LEU A 119 -8.52 13.76 -14.45
CA LEU A 119 -8.32 14.04 -13.04
C LEU A 119 -9.42 14.96 -12.49
N LEU A 120 -9.77 16.03 -13.22
CA LEU A 120 -10.83 16.94 -12.80
C LEU A 120 -12.21 16.24 -12.78
N GLY A 121 -12.49 15.42 -13.79
CA GLY A 121 -13.74 14.66 -13.89
C GLY A 121 -13.90 13.60 -12.79
N LEU A 122 -12.80 12.95 -12.39
CA LEU A 122 -12.80 11.91 -11.37
C LEU A 122 -12.60 12.44 -9.94
N ALA A 123 -12.04 13.65 -9.77
CA ALA A 123 -11.76 14.21 -8.45
C ALA A 123 -13.02 14.34 -7.60
N LEU A 124 -14.14 14.77 -8.19
CA LEU A 124 -15.39 15.01 -7.48
C LEU A 124 -16.02 13.71 -6.91
N PRO A 125 -16.25 12.65 -7.71
CA PRO A 125 -16.74 11.38 -7.16
C PRO A 125 -15.77 10.75 -6.16
N PHE A 126 -14.44 10.82 -6.41
CA PHE A 126 -13.46 10.30 -5.46
C PHE A 126 -13.46 11.11 -4.15
N THR A 127 -13.63 12.43 -4.20
CA THR A 127 -13.75 13.27 -3.00
C THR A 127 -14.97 12.87 -2.18
N ALA A 128 -16.10 12.60 -2.82
CA ALA A 128 -17.30 12.11 -2.15
C ALA A 128 -17.03 10.76 -1.45
N ILE A 129 -16.33 9.83 -2.11
CA ILE A 129 -15.93 8.53 -1.52
C ILE A 129 -14.95 8.70 -0.35
N MET A 130 -14.05 9.69 -0.41
CA MET A 130 -13.06 9.96 0.64
C MET A 130 -13.61 10.76 1.83
N THR A 131 -14.78 11.38 1.69
CA THR A 131 -15.38 12.24 2.74
C THR A 131 -15.67 11.48 4.05
N PRO A 132 -16.25 10.27 4.03
CA PRO A 132 -16.42 9.47 5.25
C PRO A 132 -15.08 9.17 5.95
N LEU A 133 -14.03 8.87 5.19
CA LEU A 133 -12.71 8.59 5.75
C LEU A 133 -12.11 9.84 6.43
N ALA A 134 -12.16 10.99 5.76
CA ALA A 134 -11.74 12.27 6.35
C ALA A 134 -12.56 12.63 7.60
N TYR A 135 -13.88 12.37 7.58
CA TYR A 135 -14.74 12.54 8.76
C TYR A 135 -14.31 11.65 9.94
N ILE A 136 -13.96 10.38 9.68
CA ILE A 136 -13.48 9.47 10.74
C ILE A 136 -12.19 10.00 11.37
N PHE A 137 -11.22 10.49 10.59
CA PHE A 137 -10.01 11.09 11.15
C PHE A 137 -10.30 12.34 11.99
N PHE A 138 -11.18 13.22 11.50
CA PHE A 138 -11.63 14.37 12.26
C PHE A 138 -12.31 13.97 13.59
N TRP A 139 -13.16 12.94 13.55
CA TRP A 139 -13.83 12.40 14.72
C TRP A 139 -12.85 11.76 15.72
N LEU A 140 -11.88 10.98 15.25
CA LEU A 140 -10.81 10.39 16.07
C LEU A 140 -10.01 11.47 16.78
N ALA A 141 -9.63 12.53 16.08
CA ALA A 141 -8.89 13.66 16.64
C ALA A 141 -9.63 14.31 17.83
N ARG A 142 -10.92 14.56 17.67
CA ARG A 142 -11.77 15.10 18.74
C ARG A 142 -11.89 14.13 19.92
N ARG A 143 -12.05 12.84 19.65
CA ARG A 143 -12.09 11.78 20.68
C ARG A 143 -10.81 11.72 21.49
N PHE A 144 -9.64 11.82 20.86
CA PHE A 144 -8.36 11.82 21.56
C PHE A 144 -8.18 13.06 22.44
N VAL A 145 -8.54 14.26 21.94
CA VAL A 145 -8.50 15.48 22.75
C VAL A 145 -9.44 15.38 23.95
N HIS A 146 -10.66 14.88 23.74
CA HIS A 146 -11.61 14.68 24.84
C HIS A 146 -11.07 13.69 25.89
N ALA A 147 -10.41 12.60 25.46
CA ALA A 147 -9.80 11.62 26.36
C ALA A 147 -8.70 12.20 27.26
N LEU A 148 -8.08 13.33 26.90
CA LEU A 148 -7.10 14.00 27.77
C LEU A 148 -7.72 14.58 29.04
N TYR A 149 -9.01 14.90 29.02
CA TYR A 149 -9.75 15.46 30.16
C TYR A 149 -10.48 14.37 30.97
N GLU A 150 -10.50 13.13 30.47
CA GLU A 150 -11.08 11.97 31.13
C GLU A 150 -10.07 11.31 32.08
N ASN A 151 -10.56 10.71 33.17
CA ASN A 151 -9.73 10.06 34.18
C ASN A 151 -9.90 8.53 34.20
N GLY A 152 -8.82 7.83 34.57
CA GLY A 152 -8.84 6.40 34.87
C GLY A 152 -9.31 5.50 33.71
N TRP A 153 -10.37 4.74 33.96
CA TRP A 153 -10.90 3.72 33.04
C TRP A 153 -11.56 4.30 31.79
N ALA A 154 -12.28 5.42 31.92
CA ALA A 154 -12.96 6.07 30.80
C ALA A 154 -11.96 6.47 29.71
N ARG A 155 -10.84 7.08 30.11
CA ARG A 155 -9.73 7.42 29.22
C ARG A 155 -9.19 6.19 28.48
N ARG A 156 -8.87 5.11 29.21
CA ARG A 156 -8.35 3.87 28.60
C ARG A 156 -9.32 3.27 27.57
N LYS A 157 -10.62 3.28 27.87
CA LYS A 157 -11.65 2.81 26.94
C LYS A 157 -11.67 3.61 25.64
N VAL A 158 -11.59 4.95 25.71
CA VAL A 158 -11.55 5.80 24.51
C VAL A 158 -10.30 5.52 23.68
N PHE A 159 -9.12 5.41 24.30
CA PHE A 159 -7.88 5.06 23.60
C PHE A 159 -7.97 3.70 22.92
N LEU A 160 -8.48 2.67 23.61
CA LEU A 160 -8.62 1.32 23.05
C LEU A 160 -9.57 1.31 21.85
N VAL A 161 -10.74 1.93 21.97
CA VAL A 161 -11.72 2.01 20.87
C VAL A 161 -11.12 2.72 19.66
N ASN A 162 -10.44 3.85 19.86
CA ASN A 162 -9.79 4.57 18.76
C ASN A 162 -8.68 3.74 18.11
N PHE A 163 -7.90 3.01 18.91
CA PHE A 163 -6.83 2.14 18.41
C PHE A 163 -7.38 0.99 17.56
N VAL A 164 -8.48 0.36 17.98
CA VAL A 164 -9.16 -0.67 17.18
C VAL A 164 -9.66 -0.10 15.86
N ILE A 165 -10.22 1.12 15.85
CA ILE A 165 -10.67 1.78 14.61
C ILE A 165 -9.47 2.04 13.68
N ILE A 166 -8.34 2.52 14.21
CA ILE A 166 -7.10 2.71 13.44
C ILE A 166 -6.62 1.40 12.81
N ILE A 167 -6.64 0.29 13.56
CA ILE A 167 -6.28 -1.03 13.04
C ILE A 167 -7.20 -1.44 11.90
N VAL A 168 -8.52 -1.34 12.07
CA VAL A 168 -9.50 -1.72 11.04
C VAL A 168 -9.33 -0.87 9.77
N LEU A 169 -9.14 0.45 9.93
CA LEU A 169 -8.91 1.35 8.81
C LEU A 169 -7.62 1.05 8.04
N GLY A 170 -6.57 0.59 8.72
CA GLY A 170 -5.32 0.17 8.07
C GLY A 170 -5.41 -1.21 7.42
N LEU A 171 -6.10 -2.16 8.05
CA LEU A 171 -6.23 -3.53 7.55
C LEU A 171 -6.99 -3.61 6.23
N ILE A 172 -8.10 -2.86 6.08
CA ILE A 172 -8.94 -2.89 4.87
C ILE A 172 -8.12 -2.65 3.60
N PRO A 173 -7.42 -1.50 3.42
CA PRO A 173 -6.58 -1.27 2.25
C PRO A 173 -5.40 -2.25 2.17
N GLY A 174 -4.81 -2.66 3.30
CA GLY A 174 -3.74 -3.64 3.33
C GLY A 174 -4.13 -4.99 2.73
N ILE A 175 -5.37 -5.45 2.95
CA ILE A 175 -5.88 -6.71 2.41
C ILE A 175 -5.98 -6.69 0.88
N TYR A 176 -6.19 -5.52 0.28
CA TYR A 176 -6.17 -5.37 -1.18
C TYR A 176 -4.76 -5.52 -1.79
N GLY A 177 -3.70 -5.55 -0.96
CA GLY A 177 -2.34 -5.94 -1.38
C GLY A 177 -2.18 -7.44 -1.65
N LYS A 178 -3.22 -8.25 -1.37
CA LYS A 178 -3.23 -9.67 -1.71
C LYS A 178 -3.04 -9.88 -3.21
N MET A 179 -2.20 -10.85 -3.54
CA MET A 179 -2.01 -11.34 -4.90
C MET A 179 -3.36 -11.69 -5.54
N ASN A 180 -3.57 -11.22 -6.78
CA ASN A 180 -4.73 -11.61 -7.58
C ASN A 180 -4.65 -13.13 -7.86
N PRO A 181 -5.78 -13.88 -7.88
CA PRO A 181 -5.81 -15.30 -8.26
C PRO A 181 -4.98 -15.67 -9.49
N LYS A 182 -4.90 -14.81 -10.51
CA LYS A 182 -4.06 -15.04 -11.69
C LYS A 182 -2.56 -15.00 -11.38
N ALA A 183 -2.14 -14.03 -10.56
CA ALA A 183 -0.76 -13.93 -10.13
C ALA A 183 -0.38 -15.07 -9.21
N GLU A 184 -1.29 -15.48 -8.32
CA GLU A 184 -1.12 -16.68 -7.48
C GLU A 184 -0.90 -17.91 -8.34
N GLN A 185 -1.78 -18.16 -9.31
CA GLN A 185 -1.64 -19.27 -10.25
C GLN A 185 -0.31 -19.20 -11.04
N ALA A 186 0.07 -18.02 -11.53
CA ALA A 186 1.34 -17.84 -12.24
C ALA A 186 2.55 -18.19 -11.37
N VAL A 187 2.57 -17.74 -10.11
CA VAL A 187 3.64 -18.03 -9.16
C VAL A 187 3.71 -19.53 -8.84
N TYR A 188 2.57 -20.20 -8.65
CA TYR A 188 2.53 -21.65 -8.45
C TYR A 188 3.06 -22.44 -9.66
N ILE A 189 2.70 -22.03 -10.88
CA ILE A 189 3.18 -22.67 -12.11
C ILE A 189 4.70 -22.56 -12.20
N ILE A 190 5.25 -21.35 -12.03
CA ILE A 190 6.70 -21.14 -12.08
C ILE A 190 7.41 -21.85 -10.92
N HIS A 191 6.84 -21.83 -9.72
CA HIS A 191 7.38 -22.57 -8.58
C HIS A 191 7.47 -24.07 -8.87
N GLY A 192 6.42 -24.67 -9.44
CA GLY A 192 6.41 -26.08 -9.84
C GLY A 192 7.45 -26.40 -10.89
N ILE A 193 7.58 -25.56 -11.93
CA ILE A 193 8.58 -25.74 -12.99
C ILE A 193 10.01 -25.69 -12.43
N LEU A 194 10.29 -24.77 -11.50
CA LEU A 194 11.60 -24.65 -10.85
C LEU A 194 11.88 -25.84 -9.91
N GLN A 195 10.87 -26.31 -9.16
CA GLN A 195 10.98 -27.51 -8.32
C GLN A 195 11.20 -28.79 -9.14
N ASP A 196 10.59 -28.90 -10.32
CA ASP A 196 10.81 -30.04 -11.21
C ASP A 196 12.21 -29.99 -11.82
N ALA A 197 12.69 -28.79 -12.17
CA ALA A 197 14.05 -28.60 -12.69
C ALA A 197 15.14 -28.90 -11.67
N SER A 198 14.95 -28.57 -10.38
CA SER A 198 15.91 -28.91 -9.32
C SER A 198 15.95 -30.40 -8.96
N ARG A 199 15.03 -31.20 -9.52
CA ARG A 199 15.00 -32.67 -9.36
C ARG A 199 15.44 -33.41 -10.61
N ALA A 200 15.61 -32.69 -11.73
CA ALA A 200 16.04 -33.28 -12.98
C ALA A 200 17.51 -33.71 -12.90
N SER A 201 17.82 -34.87 -13.48
CA SER A 201 19.18 -35.42 -13.43
C SER A 201 20.09 -34.81 -14.50
N SER A 202 19.50 -34.14 -15.50
CA SER A 202 20.21 -33.53 -16.61
C SER A 202 19.47 -32.32 -17.18
N PRO A 203 20.17 -31.34 -17.80
CA PRO A 203 19.53 -30.16 -18.39
C PRO A 203 18.51 -30.48 -19.50
N ASP A 204 18.64 -31.62 -20.18
CA ASP A 204 17.73 -32.04 -21.24
C ASP A 204 16.33 -32.44 -20.72
N GLU A 205 16.19 -32.67 -19.41
CA GLU A 205 14.92 -33.00 -18.74
C GLU A 205 14.13 -31.75 -18.32
N TYR A 206 14.71 -30.55 -18.46
CA TYR A 206 14.04 -29.31 -18.06
C TYR A 206 12.79 -29.04 -18.92
N GLN A 207 11.75 -28.49 -18.31
CA GLN A 207 10.56 -28.10 -19.07
C GLN A 207 10.86 -26.90 -19.98
N THR A 208 10.18 -26.84 -21.13
CA THR A 208 10.24 -25.71 -22.06
C THR A 208 9.44 -24.53 -21.49
N PRO A 209 10.01 -23.77 -20.54
CA PRO A 209 10.75 -22.58 -20.96
C PRO A 209 12.20 -22.48 -20.46
N LEU A 210 12.59 -23.30 -19.48
CA LEU A 210 13.89 -23.22 -18.80
C LEU A 210 15.06 -23.75 -19.63
N LEU A 211 14.80 -24.70 -20.54
CA LEU A 211 15.79 -25.25 -21.48
C LEU A 211 16.57 -24.18 -22.25
N LYS A 212 15.98 -23.00 -22.46
CA LYS A 212 16.57 -21.89 -23.23
C LYS A 212 17.09 -20.75 -22.36
N THR A 213 17.04 -20.91 -21.04
CA THR A 213 17.44 -19.87 -20.10
C THR A 213 18.94 -19.95 -19.85
N GLU A 214 19.67 -18.95 -20.32
CA GLU A 214 21.12 -18.86 -20.18
C GLU A 214 21.55 -18.85 -18.71
N GLY A 215 22.53 -19.70 -18.36
CA GLY A 215 23.07 -19.83 -16.99
C GLY A 215 22.23 -20.71 -16.04
N PHE A 216 20.94 -20.94 -16.33
CA PHE A 216 20.04 -21.64 -15.39
C PHE A 216 20.55 -23.00 -14.86
N PRO A 217 21.19 -23.88 -15.66
CA PRO A 217 21.68 -25.16 -15.16
C PRO A 217 22.66 -25.06 -13.98
N GLU A 218 23.38 -23.94 -13.85
CA GLU A 218 24.36 -23.72 -12.77
C GLU A 218 23.70 -23.31 -11.44
N HIS A 219 22.43 -22.87 -11.51
CA HIS A 219 21.65 -22.34 -10.38
C HIS A 219 20.44 -23.21 -10.02
N ALA A 220 20.15 -24.27 -10.78
CA ALA A 220 18.92 -25.06 -10.65
C ALA A 220 18.69 -25.64 -9.24
N ASP A 221 19.77 -26.02 -8.55
CA ASP A 221 19.71 -26.62 -7.21
C ASP A 221 19.78 -25.59 -6.07
N GLN A 222 19.90 -24.30 -6.38
CA GLN A 222 20.04 -23.26 -5.37
C GLN A 222 18.68 -22.84 -4.78
N PRO A 223 18.64 -22.41 -3.51
CA PRO A 223 17.45 -21.78 -2.95
C PRO A 223 17.07 -20.53 -3.73
N TYR A 224 15.77 -20.31 -3.91
CA TYR A 224 15.24 -19.13 -4.60
C TYR A 224 14.02 -18.57 -3.88
N THR A 225 13.74 -17.30 -4.17
CA THR A 225 12.51 -16.62 -3.78
C THR A 225 11.81 -16.02 -4.99
N LEU A 226 10.49 -15.85 -4.94
CA LEU A 226 9.64 -15.45 -6.05
C LEU A 226 9.01 -14.09 -5.79
N SER A 227 9.17 -13.17 -6.73
CA SER A 227 8.40 -11.92 -6.79
C SER A 227 7.52 -11.92 -8.03
N GLN A 228 6.39 -11.19 -7.99
CA GLN A 228 5.54 -11.01 -9.16
C GLN A 228 5.18 -9.55 -9.37
N VAL A 229 5.08 -9.15 -10.63
CA VAL A 229 4.57 -7.85 -11.06
C VAL A 229 3.65 -8.02 -12.28
N PRO A 230 2.69 -7.12 -12.50
CA PRO A 230 1.94 -7.09 -13.76
C PRO A 230 2.91 -6.96 -14.95
N SER A 231 2.69 -7.76 -15.99
CA SER A 231 3.58 -7.75 -17.15
C SER A 231 3.45 -6.47 -17.95
N VAL A 232 4.59 -5.89 -18.36
CA VAL A 232 4.61 -4.74 -19.27
C VAL A 232 4.30 -5.15 -20.71
N TYR A 233 4.52 -6.43 -21.06
CA TYR A 233 4.33 -6.95 -22.41
C TYR A 233 2.89 -7.40 -22.70
N SER A 234 2.12 -7.74 -21.67
CA SER A 234 0.77 -8.28 -21.83
C SER A 234 -0.16 -7.75 -20.75
N THR A 235 -1.34 -7.28 -21.17
CA THR A 235 -2.40 -6.77 -20.27
C THR A 235 -2.99 -7.84 -19.36
N VAL A 236 -2.77 -9.12 -19.68
CA VAL A 236 -3.22 -10.28 -18.88
C VAL A 236 -2.05 -11.14 -18.40
N GLY A 237 -0.81 -10.68 -18.62
CA GLY A 237 0.40 -11.38 -18.22
C GLY A 237 0.85 -10.99 -16.82
N ILE A 238 1.48 -11.94 -16.14
CA ILE A 238 2.17 -11.73 -14.87
C ILE A 238 3.63 -12.10 -15.08
N ASP A 239 4.51 -11.15 -14.78
CA ASP A 239 5.94 -11.36 -14.77
C ASP A 239 6.31 -11.91 -13.39
N VAL A 240 6.88 -13.12 -13.37
CA VAL A 240 7.37 -13.80 -12.16
C VAL A 240 8.88 -13.88 -12.23
N THR A 241 9.54 -13.32 -11.23
CA THR A 241 11.00 -13.33 -11.11
C THR A 241 11.41 -14.25 -9.98
N ALA A 242 12.25 -15.24 -10.27
CA ALA A 242 12.98 -16.00 -9.27
C ALA A 242 14.30 -15.29 -8.96
N HIS A 243 14.54 -15.03 -7.68
CA HIS A 243 15.77 -14.44 -7.13
C HIS A 243 16.53 -15.52 -6.37
N TYR A 244 17.73 -15.85 -6.86
CA TYR A 244 18.64 -16.81 -6.25
C TYR A 244 19.59 -16.12 -5.25
N GLU A 245 20.27 -16.91 -4.41
CA GLU A 245 21.16 -16.37 -3.37
C GLU A 245 22.43 -15.69 -3.92
N ASP A 246 22.83 -16.03 -5.15
CA ASP A 246 23.99 -15.47 -5.85
C ASP A 246 23.66 -14.28 -6.77
N ASP A 247 22.51 -13.63 -6.51
CA ASP A 247 21.96 -12.52 -7.27
C ASP A 247 21.59 -12.85 -8.73
N TYR A 248 21.68 -14.13 -9.14
CA TYR A 248 21.12 -14.58 -10.42
C TYR A 248 19.60 -14.45 -10.38
N THR A 249 19.01 -14.02 -11.50
CA THR A 249 17.56 -13.88 -11.61
C THR A 249 17.01 -14.55 -12.87
N VAL A 250 15.85 -15.18 -12.72
CA VAL A 250 15.10 -15.77 -13.84
C VAL A 250 13.75 -15.10 -13.94
N LEU A 251 13.51 -14.38 -15.04
CA LEU A 251 12.25 -13.71 -15.34
C LEU A 251 11.44 -14.54 -16.31
N CYS A 252 10.26 -14.98 -15.90
CA CYS A 252 9.29 -15.68 -16.74
C CYS A 252 8.00 -14.87 -16.82
N THR A 253 7.39 -14.80 -18.01
CA THR A 253 6.05 -14.17 -18.17
C THR A 253 5.01 -15.26 -18.37
N VAL A 254 4.01 -15.31 -17.49
CA VAL A 254 2.88 -16.24 -17.56
C VAL A 254 1.65 -15.48 -18.05
N VAL A 255 1.05 -15.93 -19.15
CA VAL A 255 -0.12 -15.33 -19.78
C VAL A 255 -1.34 -16.22 -19.53
N ILE A 256 -2.33 -15.69 -18.81
CA ILE A 256 -3.52 -16.45 -18.39
C ILE A 256 -4.80 -15.81 -18.95
N TYR A 257 -5.32 -16.40 -20.03
CA TYR A 257 -6.63 -16.06 -20.57
C TYR A 257 -7.73 -16.88 -19.89
N PRO A 258 -8.93 -16.30 -19.66
CA PRO A 258 -10.06 -17.05 -19.15
C PRO A 258 -10.43 -18.22 -20.08
N GLY A 259 -10.44 -19.44 -19.56
CA GLY A 259 -10.86 -20.64 -20.29
C GLY A 259 -9.81 -21.28 -21.20
N SER A 260 -8.54 -20.83 -21.14
CA SER A 260 -7.43 -21.49 -21.82
C SER A 260 -6.38 -21.97 -20.84
N ASP A 261 -5.54 -22.91 -21.28
CA ASP A 261 -4.34 -23.25 -20.52
C ASP A 261 -3.38 -22.06 -20.45
N PRO A 262 -2.67 -21.87 -19.33
CA PRO A 262 -1.64 -20.84 -19.19
C PRO A 262 -0.54 -21.02 -20.24
N SER A 263 -0.14 -19.91 -20.88
CA SER A 263 1.00 -19.89 -21.79
C SER A 263 2.20 -19.23 -21.12
N ILE A 264 3.36 -19.86 -21.18
CA ILE A 264 4.60 -19.35 -20.59
C ILE A 264 5.51 -18.88 -21.71
N ILE A 265 5.85 -17.59 -21.68
CA ILE A 265 6.83 -17.01 -22.60
C ILE A 265 8.23 -17.46 -22.13
N PRO A 266 9.17 -17.79 -23.04
CA PRO A 266 10.52 -18.23 -22.67
C PRO A 266 11.17 -17.34 -21.61
N CYS A 267 11.71 -17.97 -20.56
CA CYS A 267 12.29 -17.26 -19.44
C CYS A 267 13.65 -16.67 -19.79
N LYS A 268 13.93 -15.49 -19.24
CA LYS A 268 15.20 -14.77 -19.41
C LYS A 268 16.01 -14.86 -18.13
N GLY A 269 17.21 -15.43 -18.24
CA GLY A 269 18.20 -15.42 -17.18
C GLY A 269 18.97 -14.10 -17.20
N LYS A 270 19.34 -13.61 -16.02
CA LYS A 270 20.20 -12.45 -15.87
C LYS A 270 21.23 -12.74 -14.79
N ALA A 271 22.50 -12.74 -15.19
CA ALA A 271 23.65 -12.80 -14.30
C ALA A 271 23.72 -11.53 -13.42
N PRO A 272 24.38 -11.61 -12.24
CA PRO A 272 24.57 -10.48 -11.32
C PRO A 272 25.14 -9.22 -11.99
#